data_AF-A0AAV7H0X8-F1
#
_entry.id   AF-A0AAV7H0X8-F1
#
_cell.length_a   1.000
_cell.length_b   1.000
_cell.length_c   1.000
_cell.angle_alpha   90.00
_cell.angle_beta   90.00
_cell.angle_gamma   90.00
#
_symmetry.space_group_name_H-M   'P 1'
#
loop_
_entity.id
_entity.type
_entity.pdbx_description
1 polymer ?
#
loop_
_entity_poly.entity_id
_entity_poly.type
_entity_poly.pdbx_seq_one_letter_code
_entity_poly.pdbx_strand_id
1 'polypeptide(L)' 'MHLSFTGICGLYERKLKEINPTILNITYDIADLYNFIDGFTDLSALVYDHSIHAFLPYDRQWIKQRMFQHLKRLALR' A
#
# COMPACT_ATOMS: atom_id res chain seq x y z
N MET A 1 18.28 0.32 8.24
CA MET A 1 17.24 1.32 7.93
C MET A 1 16.07 0.58 7.27
N HIS A 2 15.20 0.00 8.10
CA HIS A 2 14.18 -0.98 7.70
C HIS A 2 12.88 -0.27 7.29
N LEU A 3 12.91 0.50 6.20
CA LEU A 3 11.78 1.34 5.76
C LEU A 3 10.76 0.62 4.85
N SER A 4 10.90 -0.69 4.59
CA SER A 4 10.23 -1.29 3.43
C SER A 4 9.32 -2.46 3.76
N PHE A 5 8.27 -2.22 4.56
CA PHE A 5 7.10 -3.11 4.64
C PHE A 5 5.75 -2.37 4.43
N THR A 6 5.73 -1.03 4.40
CA THR A 6 4.76 -0.32 5.24
C THR A 6 4.18 1.00 4.71
N GLY A 7 4.29 1.32 3.42
CA GLY A 7 3.74 2.59 2.92
C GLY A 7 2.21 2.63 3.05
N ILE A 8 1.50 2.04 2.09
CA ILE A 8 0.03 2.03 2.11
C ILE A 8 -0.53 0.92 3.00
N CYS A 9 0.08 -0.28 3.00
CA CYS A 9 -0.33 -1.35 3.92
C CYS A 9 -0.16 -0.93 5.39
N GLY A 10 0.97 -0.29 5.73
CA GLY A 10 1.20 0.18 7.09
C GLY A 10 0.27 1.33 7.50
N LEU A 11 -0.07 2.25 6.58
CA LEU A 11 -1.09 3.26 6.81
C LEU A 11 -2.47 2.63 7.04
N TYR A 12 -2.82 1.62 6.25
CA TYR A 12 -4.10 0.93 6.38
C TYR A 12 -4.19 0.13 7.69
N GLU A 13 -3.15 -0.63 8.03
CA GLU A 13 -3.03 -1.38 9.28
C GLU A 13 -3.11 -0.47 10.51
N ARG A 14 -2.47 0.69 10.46
CA ARG A 14 -2.57 1.70 11.51
C ARG A 14 -4.01 2.17 11.69
N LYS A 15 -4.71 2.48 10.59
CA LYS A 15 -6.13 2.86 10.62
C LYS A 15 -7.00 1.75 11.21
N LEU A 16 -6.74 0.48 10.87
CA LEU A 16 -7.46 -0.66 11.44
C LEU A 16 -7.23 -0.79 12.95
N LYS A 17 -6.02 -0.55 13.46
CA LYS A 17 -5.74 -0.51 14.90
C LYS A 17 -6.39 0.67 15.61
N GLU A 18 -6.47 1.83 14.96
CA GLU A 18 -7.15 3.00 15.53
C GLU A 18 -8.65 2.75 15.68
N ILE A 19 -9.27 2.02 14.75
CA ILE A 19 -10.69 1.64 14.81
C ILE A 19 -10.90 0.50 15.82
N ASN A 20 -10.02 -0.50 15.84
CA ASN A 20 -10.12 -1.68 16.69
C ASN A 20 -8.83 -1.89 17.52
N PRO A 21 -8.61 -1.12 18.60
CA PRO A 21 -7.36 -1.14 19.36
C PRO A 21 -7.05 -2.48 20.05
N THR A 22 -8.05 -3.34 20.23
CA THR A 22 -7.89 -4.67 20.82
C THR A 22 -7.49 -5.74 19.80
N ILE A 23 -7.40 -5.42 18.51
CA ILE A 23 -7.05 -6.38 17.47
C ILE A 23 -5.57 -6.77 17.58
N LEU A 24 -5.31 -8.04 17.90
CA LEU A 24 -3.95 -8.56 18.06
C LEU A 24 -3.31 -8.91 16.70
N ASN A 25 -4.09 -9.55 15.82
CA ASN A 25 -3.67 -9.93 14.48
C ASN A 25 -4.54 -9.24 13.45
N ILE A 26 -3.91 -8.44 12.59
CA ILE A 26 -4.60 -7.78 11.49
C ILE A 26 -4.69 -8.75 10.32
N THR A 27 -5.90 -8.97 9.83
CA THR A 27 -6.19 -9.70 8.59
C THR A 27 -7.16 -8.87 7.77
N TYR A 28 -6.89 -8.73 6.48
CA TYR A 28 -7.72 -8.03 5.50
C TYR A 28 -7.46 -8.64 4.13
N ASP A 29 -8.44 -8.54 3.23
CA ASP A 29 -8.26 -8.98 1.86
C ASP A 29 -7.78 -7.83 0.95
N ILE A 30 -7.56 -8.14 -0.33
CA ILE A 30 -7.12 -7.14 -1.29
C ILE A 30 -8.21 -6.11 -1.62
N ALA A 31 -9.49 -6.49 -1.56
CA ALA A 31 -10.61 -5.61 -1.85
C ALA A 31 -10.75 -4.54 -0.76
N ASP A 32 -10.55 -4.90 0.50
CA ASP A 32 -10.47 -3.98 1.64
C ASP A 32 -9.40 -2.90 1.42
N LEU A 33 -8.20 -3.33 1.01
CA LEU A 33 -7.10 -2.42 0.70
C LEU A 33 -7.40 -1.52 -0.50
N TYR A 34 -8.08 -2.04 -1.53
CA TYR A 34 -8.50 -1.25 -2.69
C TYR A 34 -9.55 -0.21 -2.33
N ASN A 35 -10.53 -0.55 -1.51
CA ASN A 35 -11.53 0.39 -1.01
C ASN A 35 -10.87 1.50 -0.17
N PHE A 36 -9.87 1.16 0.64
CA PHE A 36 -9.08 2.16 1.35
C PHE A 36 -8.36 3.13 0.39
N ILE A 37 -7.75 2.60 -0.67
CA ILE A 37 -7.08 3.40 -1.72
C ILE A 37 -8.07 4.28 -2.50
N ASP A 38 -9.28 3.78 -2.77
CA ASP A 38 -10.32 4.54 -3.46
C ASP A 38 -10.95 5.63 -2.58
N GLY A 39 -10.83 5.52 -1.26
CA GLY A 39 -11.28 6.54 -0.31
C GLY A 39 -10.45 7.83 -0.36
N PHE A 40 -9.29 7.84 -1.02
CA PHE A 40 -8.48 9.05 -1.20
C PHE A 40 -8.98 9.86 -2.42
N THR A 41 -9.33 11.13 -2.19
CA THR A 41 -9.75 12.06 -3.24
C THR A 41 -8.72 12.15 -4.37
N ASP A 42 -7.44 12.25 -4.01
CA ASP A 42 -6.31 12.17 -4.92
C ASP A 42 -5.22 11.29 -4.32
N LEU A 43 -4.63 10.43 -5.15
CA LEU A 43 -3.52 9.57 -4.76
C LEU A 43 -2.62 9.32 -5.97
N SER A 44 -1.37 9.75 -5.86
CA SER A 44 -0.32 9.51 -6.84
C SER A 44 0.96 9.05 -6.16
N ALA A 45 1.82 8.39 -6.93
CA ALA A 45 3.13 7.94 -6.47
C ALA A 45 4.21 8.49 -7.41
N LEU A 46 5.30 9.00 -6.82
CA LEU A 46 6.50 9.39 -7.56
C LEU A 46 7.56 8.32 -7.32
N VAL A 47 8.03 7.68 -8.39
CA VAL A 47 9.07 6.65 -8.32
C VAL A 47 10.29 7.15 -9.07
N TYR A 48 11.43 7.11 -8.39
CA TYR A 48 12.69 7.48 -9.00
C TYR A 48 13.12 6.43 -10.03
N ASP A 49 13.29 6.85 -11.28
CA ASP A 49 13.81 6.06 -12.38
C ASP A 49 15.29 6.42 -12.59
N HIS A 50 16.15 5.41 -12.44
CA HIS A 50 17.60 5.59 -12.54
C HIS A 50 18.09 5.72 -13.98
N SER A 51 17.34 5.23 -14.96
CA SER A 51 17.73 5.29 -16.37
C SER A 51 17.61 6.70 -16.94
N ILE A 52 16.62 7.46 -16.46
CA ILE A 52 16.37 8.84 -16.90
C ILE A 52 16.68 9.88 -15.82
N HIS A 53 17.16 9.47 -14.65
CA HIS A 53 17.47 10.31 -13.49
C HIS A 53 16.32 11.25 -13.08
N ALA A 54 15.08 10.76 -13.12
CA ALA A 54 13.89 11.56 -12.87
C ALA A 54 12.85 10.80 -12.02
N PHE A 55 11.94 11.54 -11.39
CA PHE A 55 10.78 10.98 -10.72
C PHE A 55 9.62 10.84 -11.69
N LEU A 56 9.16 9.61 -11.90
CA LEU A 56 8.01 9.31 -12.75
C LEU A 56 6.72 9.28 -11.90
N PRO A 57 5.66 9.98 -12.34
CA PRO A 57 4.36 9.93 -11.69
C PRO A 57 3.60 8.67 -12.09
N TYR A 58 2.89 8.10 -11.11
CA TYR A 58 2.01 6.96 -11.26
C TYR A 58 0.68 7.23 -10.57
N ASP A 59 -0.39 6.74 -11.19
CA ASP A 59 -1.75 6.94 -10.73
C ASP A 59 -2.22 5.83 -9.76
N ARG A 60 -3.45 6.01 -9.26
CA ARG A 60 -4.11 5.08 -8.33
C ARG A 60 -4.15 3.63 -8.82
N GLN A 61 -4.39 3.37 -10.11
CA GLN A 61 -4.44 2.00 -10.63
C GLN A 61 -3.08 1.32 -10.53
N TRP A 62 -2.01 2.03 -10.90
CA TRP A 62 -0.66 1.50 -10.78
C TRP A 62 -0.34 1.15 -9.32
N ILE A 63 -0.72 2.01 -8.38
CA ILE A 63 -0.55 1.76 -6.94
C ILE A 63 -1.28 0.48 -6.50
N LYS A 64 -2.54 0.29 -6.91
CA LYS A 64 -3.31 -0.93 -6.61
C LYS A 64 -2.65 -2.20 -7.16
N GLN A 65 -2.12 -2.14 -8.38
CA GLN A 65 -1.39 -3.26 -8.97
C GLN A 65 -0.12 -3.58 -8.19
N ARG A 66 0.64 -2.56 -7.76
CA ARG A 66 1.82 -2.75 -6.91
C ARG A 66 1.48 -3.38 -5.56
N MET A 67 0.36 -2.99 -4.94
CA MET A 67 -0.09 -3.60 -3.70
C MET A 67 -0.44 -5.08 -3.87
N PHE A 68 -1.15 -5.43 -4.95
CA PHE A 68 -1.45 -6.84 -5.26
C PHE A 68 -0.16 -7.66 -5.46
N GLN A 69 0.79 -7.14 -6.23
CA GLN A 69 2.09 -7.80 -6.42
C GLN A 69 2.88 -7.94 -5.12
N HIS A 70 2.76 -6.98 -4.20
CA HIS A 70 3.40 -7.05 -2.88
C HIS A 70 2.77 -8.15 -2.02
N LEU A 71 1.43 -8.15 -1.88
CA LEU A 71 0.71 -9.15 -1.09
C LEU A 71 0.87 -10.56 -1.66
N LYS A 72 0.83 -10.72 -3.00
CA LYS A 72 1.10 -12.01 -3.65
C LYS A 72 2.50 -12.56 -3.30
N ARG A 73 3.53 -11.69 -3.21
CA ARG A 73 4.88 -12.11 -2.81
C ARG A 73 4.97 -12.51 -1.33
N LEU A 74 4.17 -11.89 -0.47
CA LEU A 74 4.08 -12.25 0.94
C LEU A 74 3.37 -13.60 1.14
N ALA A 75 2.32 -13.88 0.37
CA ALA A 75 1.58 -15.15 0.44
C ALA A 75 2.35 -16.35 -0.12
N LEU A 76 3.37 -16.11 -0.96
CA LEU A 76 4.25 -17.14 -1.52
C LEU A 76 5.53 -17.38 -0.69
N ARG A 77 5.66 -16.70 0.45
CA ARG A 77 6.71 -16.92 1.45
C ARG A 77 6.14 -17.69 2.63
#